data_AF-W5L052-F1
#
_entry.id   AF-W5L052-F1
#
_cell.length_a   1.000
_cell.length_b   1.000
_cell.length_c   1.000
_cell.angle_alpha   90.00
_cell.angle_beta   90.00
_cell.angle_gamma   90.00
#
_symmetry.space_group_name_H-M   'P 1'
#
loop_
_entity.id
_entity.type
_entity.pdbx_description
1 polymer ?
#
loop_
_entity_poly.entity_id
_entity_poly.type
_entity_poly.pdbx_seq_one_letter_code
_entity_poly.pdbx_strand_id
1 'polypeptide(L)'
;MEQTELVKPETLDDLIKILHKIFEDDHVNIEEVQSIMEAYESNPQEWMKFAKFDQYRTVMSSIHFSIHDHAESHCFMKLLQGQLKETLFEWPDRKSHGDMVQKSQRILLENQCAYINDSIGLHRVENVSHTECAASLHLYSPPFQQCQTFDQRTGHKNTVKMTFWSKYGERTPFVSLNNMYTTKSLDYIYIYYTINCEK
;
A
#
# COMPACT_ATOMS: atom_id res chain seq x y z
N MET A 1 4.92 2.07 -31.18
CA MET A 1 4.62 1.68 -29.80
C MET A 1 3.79 0.42 -29.90
N GLU A 2 4.39 -0.73 -29.63
CA GLU A 2 3.66 -1.99 -29.54
C GLU A 2 2.78 -1.91 -28.29
N GLN A 3 1.46 -1.98 -28.48
CA GLN A 3 0.55 -2.29 -27.39
C GLN A 3 0.74 -3.78 -27.10
N THR A 4 1.47 -4.09 -26.04
CA THR A 4 1.46 -5.43 -25.46
C THR A 4 0.02 -5.75 -25.07
N GLU A 5 -0.56 -6.81 -25.63
CA GLU A 5 -1.85 -7.32 -25.16
C GLU A 5 -1.72 -7.65 -23.66
N LEU A 6 -2.36 -6.85 -22.82
CA LEU A 6 -2.39 -7.07 -21.38
C LEU A 6 -3.24 -8.31 -21.10
N VAL A 7 -2.57 -9.43 -20.82
CA VAL A 7 -3.23 -10.67 -20.43
C VAL A 7 -3.86 -10.47 -19.05
N LYS A 8 -5.20 -10.51 -18.96
CA LYS A 8 -5.92 -10.43 -17.69
C LYS A 8 -5.48 -11.57 -16.75
N PRO A 9 -5.03 -11.28 -15.51
CA PRO A 9 -4.72 -12.32 -14.54
C PRO A 9 -5.99 -13.02 -14.08
N GLU A 10 -6.03 -14.36 -14.18
CA GLU A 10 -7.16 -15.17 -13.72
C GLU A 10 -7.08 -15.48 -12.22
N THR A 11 -5.86 -15.47 -11.67
CA THR A 11 -5.59 -15.74 -10.25
C THR A 11 -4.61 -14.71 -9.67
N LEU A 12 -4.57 -14.61 -8.34
CA LEU A 12 -3.59 -13.79 -7.62
C LEU A 12 -2.16 -14.21 -7.95
N ASP A 13 -1.90 -15.52 -8.12
CA ASP A 13 -0.57 -16.01 -8.48
C ASP A 13 -0.18 -15.57 -9.89
N ASP A 14 -1.14 -15.49 -10.82
CA ASP A 14 -0.89 -14.96 -12.17
C ASP A 14 -0.64 -13.45 -12.14
N LEU A 15 -1.39 -12.70 -11.33
CA LEU A 15 -1.12 -11.28 -11.09
C LEU A 15 0.32 -11.08 -10.59
N ILE A 16 0.74 -11.83 -9.57
CA ILE A 16 2.10 -11.75 -9.00
C ILE A 16 3.16 -12.04 -10.07
N LYS A 17 2.99 -13.10 -10.87
CA LYS A 17 3.94 -13.43 -11.96
C LYS A 17 4.04 -12.33 -13.01
N ILE A 18 2.91 -11.75 -13.42
CA ILE A 18 2.89 -10.66 -14.40
C ILE A 18 3.58 -9.42 -13.84
N LEU A 19 3.32 -9.08 -12.57
CA LEU A 19 4.00 -7.96 -11.91
C LEU A 19 5.51 -8.18 -11.83
N HIS A 20 5.98 -9.37 -11.45
CA HIS A 20 7.42 -9.67 -11.47
C HIS A 20 8.03 -9.42 -12.86
N LYS A 21 7.35 -9.85 -13.93
CA LYS A 21 7.81 -9.62 -15.31
C LYS A 21 7.83 -8.13 -15.69
N ILE A 22 6.83 -7.34 -15.28
CA ILE A 22 6.81 -5.90 -15.56
C ILE A 22 7.98 -5.18 -14.87
N PHE A 23 8.27 -5.55 -13.62
CA PHE A 23 9.33 -4.94 -12.81
C PHE A 23 10.73 -5.53 -13.05
N GLU A 24 10.88 -6.47 -14.00
CA GLU A 24 12.18 -6.88 -14.53
C GLU A 24 12.78 -5.83 -15.48
N ASP A 25 11.96 -4.94 -16.06
CA ASP A 25 12.42 -3.83 -16.89
C ASP A 25 12.91 -2.65 -16.01
N ASP A 26 13.92 -1.93 -16.49
CA ASP A 26 14.43 -0.71 -15.86
C ASP A 26 13.39 0.44 -15.88
N HIS A 27 12.42 0.39 -16.81
CA HIS A 27 11.37 1.39 -16.96
C HIS A 27 9.99 0.80 -16.69
N VAL A 28 9.40 1.16 -15.55
CA VAL A 28 8.07 0.71 -15.17
C VAL A 28 7.00 1.65 -15.73
N ASN A 29 6.09 1.12 -16.55
CA ASN A 29 4.91 1.85 -16.98
C ASN A 29 3.82 1.82 -15.90
N ILE A 30 3.56 2.97 -15.28
CA ILE A 30 2.57 3.12 -14.18
C ILE A 30 1.16 2.73 -14.63
N GLU A 31 0.75 3.13 -15.85
CA GLU A 31 -0.60 2.86 -16.36
C GLU A 31 -0.80 1.36 -16.62
N GLU A 32 0.26 0.67 -17.04
CA GLU A 32 0.25 -0.78 -17.26
C GLU A 32 0.09 -1.53 -15.94
N VAL A 33 0.89 -1.18 -14.92
CA VAL A 33 0.81 -1.79 -13.58
C VAL A 33 -0.55 -1.53 -12.95
N GLN A 34 -1.08 -0.31 -13.07
CA GLN A 34 -2.40 0.01 -12.53
C GLN A 34 -3.48 -0.80 -13.25
N SER A 35 -3.42 -0.88 -14.59
CA SER A 35 -4.39 -1.64 -15.40
C SER A 35 -4.37 -3.14 -15.08
N ILE A 36 -3.18 -3.75 -14.92
CA ILE A 36 -3.08 -5.18 -14.59
C ILE A 36 -3.58 -5.48 -13.18
N MET A 37 -3.29 -4.59 -12.22
CA MET A 37 -3.82 -4.71 -10.87
C MET A 37 -5.34 -4.58 -10.88
N GLU A 38 -5.93 -3.62 -11.59
CA GLU A 38 -7.40 -3.49 -11.72
C GLU A 38 -8.04 -4.69 -12.38
N ALA A 39 -7.40 -5.25 -13.42
CA ALA A 39 -7.92 -6.38 -14.19
C ALA A 39 -8.06 -7.68 -13.37
N TYR A 40 -7.27 -7.88 -12.32
CA TYR A 40 -7.46 -8.98 -11.38
C TYR A 40 -8.80 -8.83 -10.63
N GLU A 41 -9.70 -9.81 -10.76
CA GLU A 41 -10.92 -9.85 -9.95
C GLU A 41 -10.59 -10.44 -8.58
N SER A 42 -10.86 -9.68 -7.51
CA SER A 42 -10.58 -10.13 -6.14
C SER A 42 -11.29 -11.44 -5.81
N ASN A 43 -10.53 -12.42 -5.33
CA ASN A 43 -11.06 -13.70 -4.86
C ASN A 43 -10.58 -13.97 -3.42
N PRO A 44 -11.46 -13.87 -2.40
CA PRO A 44 -11.10 -14.10 -1.01
C PRO A 44 -10.41 -15.44 -0.74
N GLN A 45 -10.72 -16.49 -1.50
CA GLN A 45 -10.09 -17.81 -1.32
C GLN A 45 -8.57 -17.78 -1.61
N GLU A 46 -8.10 -16.83 -2.41
CA GLU A 46 -6.70 -16.71 -2.81
C GLU A 46 -5.88 -15.88 -1.81
N TRP A 47 -6.43 -14.75 -1.35
CA TRP A 47 -5.68 -13.78 -0.55
C TRP A 47 -5.91 -13.87 0.96
N MET A 48 -7.02 -14.47 1.43
CA MET A 48 -7.37 -14.48 2.85
C MET A 48 -6.35 -15.21 3.73
N LYS A 49 -5.59 -16.17 3.17
CA LYS A 49 -4.46 -16.83 3.84
C LYS A 49 -3.33 -15.86 4.24
N PHE A 50 -3.19 -14.74 3.52
CA PHE A 50 -2.21 -13.69 3.80
C PHE A 50 -2.76 -12.60 4.74
N ALA A 51 -4.09 -12.47 4.77
CA ALA A 51 -4.82 -11.46 5.52
C ALA A 51 -4.96 -11.86 7.00
N LYS A 52 -3.83 -11.98 7.71
CA LYS A 52 -3.79 -12.34 9.14
C LYS A 52 -4.12 -11.13 10.00
N PHE A 53 -5.27 -11.18 10.67
CA PHE A 53 -5.74 -10.13 11.57
C PHE A 53 -5.37 -10.42 13.04
N ASP A 54 -5.16 -9.35 13.82
CA ASP A 54 -5.23 -9.36 15.28
C ASP A 54 -6.31 -8.35 15.70
N GLN A 55 -7.29 -8.82 16.47
CA GLN A 55 -8.39 -8.04 17.04
C GLN A 55 -7.97 -6.81 17.85
N TYR A 56 -6.69 -6.69 18.20
CA TYR A 56 -6.13 -5.54 18.90
C TYR A 56 -5.11 -4.74 18.07
N ARG A 57 -4.69 -5.21 16.88
CA ARG A 57 -3.66 -4.55 16.07
C ARG A 57 -3.95 -4.73 14.57
N THR A 58 -4.43 -3.66 13.93
CA THR A 58 -4.34 -3.54 12.48
C THR A 58 -2.87 -3.57 12.05
N VAL A 59 -2.62 -4.29 10.97
CA VAL A 59 -1.34 -4.93 10.60
C VAL A 59 -0.19 -3.93 10.32
N MET A 60 -0.47 -2.63 10.24
CA MET A 60 0.52 -1.53 10.22
C MET A 60 -0.05 -0.27 10.89
N SER A 61 -0.55 -0.41 12.13
CA SER A 61 -1.54 0.51 12.75
C SER A 61 -1.16 1.99 12.88
N SER A 62 0.06 2.43 12.59
CA SER A 62 0.41 3.85 12.67
C SER A 62 0.29 4.58 11.33
N ILE A 63 0.43 3.90 10.20
CA ILE A 63 0.66 4.58 8.91
C ILE A 63 -0.63 4.81 8.15
N HIS A 64 -1.50 3.81 8.02
CA HIS A 64 -2.79 3.97 7.31
C HIS A 64 -3.66 5.07 7.94
N PHE A 65 -3.68 5.15 9.27
CA PHE A 65 -4.39 6.22 10.00
C PHE A 65 -3.65 7.57 10.00
N SER A 66 -2.40 7.62 9.55
CA SER A 66 -1.61 8.85 9.48
C SER A 66 -1.51 9.37 8.05
N ILE A 67 -1.23 10.66 7.94
CA ILE A 67 -0.77 11.23 6.68
C ILE A 67 0.67 10.79 6.49
N HIS A 68 1.05 10.22 5.34
CA HIS A 68 2.40 9.68 5.13
C HIS A 68 2.90 9.81 3.69
N ASP A 69 4.22 9.68 3.56
CA ASP A 69 4.94 9.62 2.28
C ASP A 69 5.29 8.16 1.89
N HIS A 70 5.94 8.00 0.73
CA HIS A 70 6.29 6.72 0.13
C HIS A 70 7.79 6.56 -0.11
N ALA A 71 8.63 7.39 0.53
CA ALA A 71 10.09 7.31 0.48
C ALA A 71 10.64 7.15 -0.95
N GLU A 72 10.23 8.06 -1.84
CA GLU A 72 10.61 8.11 -3.26
C GLU A 72 10.21 6.85 -4.06
N SER A 73 9.24 6.08 -3.55
CA SER A 73 8.76 4.85 -4.19
C SER A 73 7.39 5.02 -4.83
N HIS A 74 7.14 4.20 -5.85
CA HIS A 74 5.81 3.97 -6.42
C HIS A 74 4.96 3.21 -5.41
N CYS A 75 3.71 3.63 -5.23
CA CYS A 75 2.72 2.94 -4.43
C CYS A 75 1.47 2.69 -5.27
N PHE A 76 1.15 1.41 -5.48
CA PHE A 76 -0.12 0.98 -6.04
C PHE A 76 -0.96 0.36 -4.94
N MET A 77 -2.23 0.74 -4.85
CA MET A 77 -3.16 0.25 -3.85
C MET A 77 -4.44 -0.22 -4.54
N LYS A 78 -4.59 -1.54 -4.68
CA LYS A 78 -5.83 -2.17 -5.18
C LYS A 78 -6.73 -2.55 -4.02
N LEU A 79 -8.02 -2.25 -4.10
CA LEU A 79 -8.98 -2.73 -3.13
C LEU A 79 -9.47 -4.16 -3.44
N LEU A 80 -9.38 -5.05 -2.46
CA LEU A 80 -9.77 -6.45 -2.56
C LEU A 80 -11.14 -6.74 -1.92
N GLN A 81 -11.54 -5.95 -0.93
CA GLN A 81 -12.84 -6.09 -0.26
C GLN A 81 -13.25 -4.76 0.36
N GLY A 82 -14.54 -4.44 0.30
CA GLY A 82 -15.12 -3.29 1.00
C GLY A 82 -14.85 -1.96 0.30
N GLN A 83 -14.62 -0.90 1.08
CA GLN A 83 -14.32 0.45 0.59
C GLN A 83 -13.25 1.12 1.45
N LEU A 84 -12.40 1.95 0.84
CA LEU A 84 -11.46 2.81 1.56
C LEU A 84 -11.60 4.26 1.10
N LYS A 85 -11.54 5.18 2.05
CA LYS A 85 -11.41 6.61 1.79
C LYS A 85 -9.93 6.95 1.68
N GLU A 86 -9.53 7.50 0.55
CA GLU A 86 -8.21 8.11 0.38
C GLU A 86 -8.34 9.64 0.42
N THR A 87 -7.54 10.28 1.26
CA THR A 87 -7.45 11.74 1.34
C THR A 87 -6.03 12.18 0.97
N LEU A 88 -5.90 13.00 -0.07
CA LEU A 88 -4.61 13.53 -0.54
C LEU A 88 -4.30 14.87 0.12
N PHE A 89 -3.03 15.07 0.49
CA PHE A 89 -2.52 16.27 1.14
C PHE A 89 -1.32 16.83 0.37
N GLU A 90 -1.17 18.16 0.45
CA GLU A 90 0.06 18.83 0.01
C GLU A 90 1.21 18.56 0.99
N TRP A 91 2.43 18.70 0.50
CA TRP A 91 3.60 18.73 1.37
C TRP A 91 3.56 19.98 2.27
N PRO A 92 3.88 19.86 3.56
CA PRO A 92 3.88 21.01 4.46
C PRO A 92 4.98 22.00 4.03
N ASP A 93 4.65 23.29 3.93
CA ASP A 93 5.65 24.33 3.67
C ASP A 93 6.48 24.58 4.93
N ARG A 94 7.79 24.82 4.77
CA ARG A 94 8.71 25.10 5.89
C ARG A 94 8.33 26.35 6.68
N LYS A 95 7.50 27.22 6.10
CA LYS A 95 7.05 28.49 6.68
C LYS A 95 5.64 28.43 7.26
N SER A 96 4.84 27.42 6.88
CA SER A 96 3.47 27.29 7.36
C SER A 96 3.45 26.50 8.67
N HIS A 97 3.27 27.20 9.78
CA HIS A 97 2.81 26.58 11.03
C HIS A 97 1.28 26.53 10.98
N GLY A 98 0.72 25.37 10.68
CA GLY A 98 -0.73 25.23 10.57
C GLY A 98 -1.15 23.87 10.03
N ASP A 99 -2.47 23.71 9.90
CA ASP A 99 -3.07 22.47 9.44
C ASP A 99 -2.60 22.12 8.02
N MET A 100 -2.35 20.84 7.77
CA MET A 100 -2.01 20.33 6.45
C MET A 100 -3.15 20.57 5.48
N VAL A 101 -2.80 21.00 4.26
CA VAL A 101 -3.77 21.33 3.21
C VAL A 101 -4.21 20.06 2.50
N GLN A 102 -5.51 19.75 2.58
CA GLN A 102 -6.12 18.67 1.81
C GLN A 102 -6.31 19.09 0.34
N LYS A 103 -5.77 18.31 -0.59
CA LYS A 103 -5.91 18.52 -2.05
C LYS A 103 -7.24 17.97 -2.55
N SER A 104 -7.55 16.74 -2.17
CA SER A 104 -8.74 16.02 -2.64
C SER A 104 -9.04 14.82 -1.75
N GLN A 105 -10.19 14.20 -1.97
CA GLN A 105 -10.56 12.93 -1.35
C GLN A 105 -11.35 12.09 -2.35
N ARG A 106 -11.23 10.77 -2.25
CA ARG A 106 -12.03 9.82 -3.03
C ARG A 106 -12.36 8.58 -2.20
N ILE A 107 -13.42 7.88 -2.61
CA ILE A 107 -13.73 6.53 -2.13
C ILE A 107 -13.24 5.56 -3.19
N LEU A 108 -12.34 4.66 -2.79
CA LEU A 108 -11.97 3.48 -3.56
C LEU A 108 -12.93 2.35 -3.23
N LEU A 109 -13.46 1.73 -4.28
CA LEU A 109 -14.34 0.57 -4.23
C LEU A 109 -13.59 -0.69 -4.63
N GLU A 110 -14.20 -1.85 -4.37
CA GLU A 110 -13.64 -3.16 -4.71
C GLU A 110 -13.17 -3.23 -6.17
N ASN A 111 -12.03 -3.89 -6.36
CA ASN A 111 -11.28 -4.04 -7.62
C ASN A 111 -10.66 -2.77 -8.21
N GLN A 112 -10.96 -1.58 -7.71
CA GLN A 112 -10.28 -0.34 -8.14
C GLN A 112 -8.84 -0.28 -7.65
N CYS A 113 -7.96 0.36 -8.42
CA CYS A 113 -6.57 0.59 -8.05
C CYS A 113 -6.25 2.09 -8.01
N ALA A 114 -5.66 2.54 -6.91
CA ALA A 114 -5.05 3.84 -6.76
C ALA A 114 -3.54 3.76 -7.02
N TYR A 115 -2.99 4.84 -7.58
CA TYR A 115 -1.56 5.08 -7.65
C TYR A 115 -1.19 6.38 -6.93
N ILE A 116 -0.07 6.37 -6.21
CA ILE A 116 0.56 7.54 -5.62
C ILE A 116 2.09 7.39 -5.59
N ASN A 117 2.78 8.53 -5.62
CA ASN A 117 4.17 8.69 -5.24
C ASN A 117 4.37 10.08 -4.60
N ASP A 118 5.57 10.34 -4.10
CA ASP A 118 5.89 11.59 -3.39
C ASP A 118 5.75 12.85 -4.26
N SER A 119 5.85 12.73 -5.58
CA SER A 119 5.63 13.87 -6.49
C SER A 119 4.16 14.29 -6.59
N ILE A 120 3.23 13.35 -6.34
CA ILE A 120 1.78 13.63 -6.32
C ILE A 120 1.37 14.29 -5.01
N GLY A 121 1.91 13.80 -3.89
CA GLY A 121 1.68 14.33 -2.56
C GLY A 121 1.71 13.25 -1.47
N LEU A 122 1.13 13.61 -0.33
CA LEU A 122 0.97 12.74 0.83
C LEU A 122 -0.46 12.20 0.84
N HIS A 123 -0.70 11.08 1.52
CA HIS A 123 -2.08 10.61 1.69
C HIS A 123 -2.37 9.99 3.05
N ARG A 124 -3.66 9.88 3.36
CA ARG A 124 -4.19 9.08 4.45
C ARG A 124 -5.25 8.14 3.89
N VAL A 125 -5.25 6.89 4.36
CA VAL A 125 -6.13 5.82 3.88
C VAL A 125 -6.93 5.26 5.05
N GLU A 126 -8.25 5.42 5.00
CA GLU A 126 -9.14 5.15 6.14
C GLU A 126 -10.28 4.24 5.70
N ASN A 127 -10.60 3.22 6.50
CA ASN A 127 -11.90 2.57 6.39
C ASN A 127 -12.92 3.41 7.17
N VAL A 128 -13.88 3.99 6.45
CA VAL A 128 -14.95 4.82 7.03
C VAL A 128 -16.20 4.01 7.39
N SER A 129 -16.19 2.70 7.14
CA SER A 129 -17.29 1.82 7.51
C SER A 129 -17.16 1.37 8.97
N HIS A 130 -18.26 1.50 9.71
CA HIS A 130 -18.38 1.03 11.08
C HIS A 130 -18.86 -0.43 11.19
N THR A 131 -19.23 -1.06 10.07
CA THR A 131 -19.80 -2.42 10.05
C THR A 131 -19.05 -3.39 9.16
N GLU A 132 -18.34 -2.88 8.15
CA GLU A 132 -17.66 -3.71 7.15
C GLU A 132 -16.15 -3.52 7.22
N CYS A 133 -15.41 -4.63 7.22
CA CYS A 133 -13.96 -4.60 7.06
C CYS A 133 -13.58 -4.37 5.59
N ALA A 134 -12.50 -3.61 5.39
CA ALA A 134 -11.90 -3.44 4.07
C ALA A 134 -10.56 -4.18 3.97
N ALA A 135 -10.26 -4.74 2.80
CA ALA A 135 -8.98 -5.37 2.50
C ALA A 135 -8.35 -4.72 1.25
N SER A 136 -7.07 -4.36 1.31
CA SER A 136 -6.32 -3.80 0.18
C SER A 136 -5.02 -4.55 -0.09
N LEU A 137 -4.62 -4.59 -1.36
CA LEU A 137 -3.34 -5.07 -1.87
C LEU A 137 -2.47 -3.86 -2.20
N HIS A 138 -1.32 -3.74 -1.55
CA HIS A 138 -0.35 -2.69 -1.84
C HIS A 138 0.86 -3.25 -2.57
N LEU A 139 1.37 -2.52 -3.55
CA LEU A 139 2.65 -2.80 -4.22
C LEU A 139 3.54 -1.57 -4.13
N TYR A 140 4.77 -1.77 -3.64
CA TYR A 140 5.80 -0.74 -3.56
C TYR A 140 7.01 -1.07 -4.41
N SER A 141 7.52 -0.08 -5.16
CA SER A 141 8.76 -0.19 -5.91
C SER A 141 9.48 1.17 -6.05
N PRO A 142 10.77 1.29 -5.72
CA PRO A 142 11.56 0.29 -5.02
C PRO A 142 10.99 0.01 -3.61
N PRO A 143 11.45 -1.07 -2.96
CA PRO A 143 11.09 -1.31 -1.57
C PRO A 143 11.74 -0.33 -0.60
N PHE A 144 11.02 0.04 0.46
CA PHE A 144 11.56 0.84 1.55
C PHE A 144 11.28 0.24 2.92
N GLN A 145 12.07 0.65 3.90
CA GLN A 145 11.95 0.20 5.30
C GLN A 145 11.49 1.31 6.24
N GLN A 146 11.48 2.56 5.78
CA GLN A 146 11.14 3.74 6.57
C GLN A 146 10.37 4.73 5.70
N CYS A 147 9.39 5.38 6.29
CA CYS A 147 8.66 6.50 5.69
C CYS A 147 8.51 7.63 6.73
N GLN A 148 8.00 8.78 6.31
CA GLN A 148 7.59 9.85 7.20
C GLN A 148 6.08 9.79 7.40
N THR A 149 5.65 10.01 8.65
CA THR A 149 4.26 10.30 8.99
C THR A 149 4.15 11.75 9.45
N PHE A 150 3.01 12.37 9.20
CA PHE A 150 2.80 13.80 9.42
C PHE A 150 1.61 14.03 10.34
N ASP A 151 1.82 14.90 11.32
CA ASP A 151 0.75 15.41 12.16
C ASP A 151 -0.10 16.41 11.34
N GLN A 152 -1.40 16.11 11.21
CA GLN A 152 -2.29 16.91 10.38
C GLN A 152 -2.38 18.38 10.84
N ARG A 153 -2.22 18.68 12.14
CA ARG A 153 -2.43 20.03 12.67
C ARG A 153 -1.21 20.94 12.54
N THR A 154 -0.04 20.34 12.46
CA THR A 154 1.23 21.06 12.55
C THR A 154 2.12 20.85 11.34
N GLY A 155 1.86 19.81 10.52
CA GLY A 155 2.76 19.36 9.47
C GLY A 155 4.06 18.75 10.00
N HIS A 156 4.19 18.57 11.32
CA HIS A 156 5.39 17.98 11.91
C HIS A 156 5.53 16.53 11.47
N LYS A 157 6.72 16.18 10.99
CA LYS A 157 7.01 14.84 10.48
C LYS A 157 7.77 13.99 11.48
N ASN A 158 7.42 12.71 11.55
CA ASN A 158 8.12 11.69 12.30
C ASN A 158 8.57 10.58 11.37
N THR A 159 9.79 10.09 11.54
CA THR A 159 10.28 8.92 10.80
C THR A 159 9.76 7.65 11.47
N VAL A 160 9.09 6.79 10.70
CA VAL A 160 8.52 5.52 11.16
C VAL A 160 9.17 4.38 10.39
N LYS A 161 9.54 3.31 11.11
CA LYS A 161 10.01 2.05 10.50
C LYS A 161 8.81 1.18 10.13
N MET A 162 8.81 0.68 8.90
CA MET A 162 7.83 -0.29 8.43
C MET A 162 8.02 -1.62 9.16
N THR A 163 7.01 -2.06 9.89
CA THR A 163 6.96 -3.40 10.49
C THR A 163 5.86 -4.21 9.85
N PHE A 164 6.21 -5.37 9.31
CA PHE A 164 5.25 -6.31 8.75
C PHE A 164 4.72 -7.20 9.87
N TRP A 165 3.42 -7.44 9.93
CA TRP A 165 2.81 -8.39 10.85
C TRP A 165 2.95 -9.85 10.38
N SER A 166 2.87 -10.04 9.06
CA SER A 166 3.09 -11.30 8.39
C SER A 166 3.91 -11.07 7.13
N LYS A 167 4.69 -12.08 6.74
CA LYS A 167 5.37 -12.15 5.44
C LYS A 167 5.04 -13.50 4.83
N TYR A 168 4.61 -13.50 3.58
CA TYR A 168 4.26 -14.73 2.84
C TYR A 168 3.23 -15.63 3.55
N GLY A 169 2.32 -15.02 4.31
CA GLY A 169 1.28 -15.76 5.05
C GLY A 169 1.78 -16.36 6.36
N GLU A 170 3.00 -16.07 6.80
CA GLU A 170 3.54 -16.45 8.10
C GLU A 170 3.64 -15.25 9.03
N ARG A 171 3.26 -15.41 10.31
CA ARG A 171 3.31 -14.31 11.29
C ARG A 171 4.78 -14.02 11.61
N THR A 172 5.18 -12.75 11.54
CA THR A 172 6.53 -12.38 11.94
C THR A 172 6.67 -12.47 13.46
N PRO A 173 7.69 -13.16 14.00
CA PRO A 173 7.90 -13.24 15.44
C PRO A 173 8.21 -11.85 16.02
N PHE A 174 7.74 -11.58 17.23
CA PHE A 174 8.07 -10.36 17.97
C PHE A 174 9.51 -10.47 18.47
N VAL A 175 10.49 -10.11 17.64
CA VAL A 175 11.90 -10.11 18.03
C VAL A 175 12.37 -8.67 18.19
N SER A 176 13.05 -8.38 19.30
CA SER A 176 13.83 -7.17 19.45
C SER A 176 14.82 -7.07 18.28
N LEU A 177 14.79 -5.92 17.61
CA LEU A 177 15.61 -5.56 16.46
C LEU A 177 17.10 -5.80 16.76
N ASN A 178 17.63 -6.99 16.46
CA ASN A 178 19.07 -7.18 16.48
C ASN A 178 19.63 -8.25 15.54
N ASN A 179 18.82 -8.95 14.76
CA ASN A 179 19.35 -9.80 13.68
C ASN A 179 18.28 -9.99 12.60
N MET A 180 18.32 -9.19 11.54
CA MET A 180 17.68 -9.56 10.27
C MET A 180 18.78 -9.99 9.30
N TYR A 181 18.92 -11.31 9.18
CA TYR A 181 19.64 -11.93 8.09
C TYR A 181 19.00 -11.48 6.78
N THR A 182 19.81 -10.84 5.93
CA THR A 182 19.54 -10.63 4.51
C THR A 182 19.40 -12.00 3.84
N THR A 183 18.16 -12.45 3.63
CA THR A 183 17.89 -13.49 2.65
C THR A 183 17.72 -12.81 1.30
N LYS A 184 18.69 -13.04 0.42
CA LYS A 184 18.63 -12.68 -1.01
C LYS A 184 17.28 -13.09 -1.60
N SER A 185 16.57 -12.12 -2.14
CA SER A 185 15.62 -12.33 -3.23
C SER A 185 15.62 -11.05 -4.06
N LEU A 186 15.68 -11.19 -5.36
CA LEU A 186 15.65 -10.10 -6.35
C LEU A 186 14.22 -9.54 -6.43
N ASP A 187 13.67 -9.07 -5.32
CA ASP A 187 12.28 -8.60 -5.26
C ASP A 187 12.27 -7.08 -5.41
N TYR A 188 12.16 -6.62 -6.66
CA TYR A 188 11.98 -5.21 -7.04
C TYR A 188 10.64 -4.63 -6.56
N ILE A 189 9.75 -5.48 -6.03
CA ILE A 189 8.40 -5.15 -5.58
C ILE A 189 8.13 -5.70 -4.18
N TYR A 190 7.44 -4.91 -3.35
CA TYR A 190 6.91 -5.37 -2.06
C TYR A 190 5.39 -5.38 -2.08
N ILE A 191 4.82 -6.58 -2.02
CA ILE A 191 3.36 -6.78 -1.99
C ILE A 191 2.91 -7.11 -0.57
N TYR A 192 1.92 -6.38 -0.05
CA TYR A 192 1.29 -6.74 1.23
C TYR A 192 -0.21 -6.49 1.27
N TYR A 193 -0.86 -7.13 2.24
CA TYR A 193 -2.30 -7.06 2.47
C TYR A 193 -2.57 -6.25 3.74
N THR A 194 -3.47 -5.28 3.63
CA THR A 194 -3.98 -4.54 4.79
C THR A 194 -5.42 -4.91 5.01
N ILE A 195 -5.78 -5.32 6.22
CA ILE A 195 -7.17 -5.35 6.68
C ILE A 195 -7.40 -4.15 7.58
N ASN A 196 -8.40 -3.35 7.23
CA ASN A 196 -8.90 -2.24 8.03
C ASN A 196 -10.28 -2.64 8.58
N CYS A 197 -10.31 -3.23 9.76
CA CYS A 197 -11.54 -3.42 10.53
C CYS A 197 -11.58 -2.35 11.64
N GLU A 198 -12.71 -1.69 11.82
CA GLU A 198 -12.96 -1.03 13.10
C GLU A 198 -13.31 -2.04 14.19
N LYS A 199 -13.21 -1.60 15.44
CA LYS A 199 -13.51 -2.35 16.66
C LYS A 199 -15.01 -2.50 16.88
#